data_AF-A0AAW5I1T1-F1
#
_entry.id   AF-A0AAW5I1T1-F1
#
_cell.length_a   1.000
_cell.length_b   1.000
_cell.length_c   1.000
_cell.angle_alpha   90.00
_cell.angle_beta   90.00
_cell.angle_gamma   90.00
#
_symmetry.space_group_name_H-M   'P 1'
#
loop_
_entity.id
_entity.type
_entity.pdbx_description
1 polymer ?
#
loop_
_entity_poly.entity_id
_entity_poly.type
_entity_poly.pdbx_seq_one_letter_code
_entity_poly.pdbx_strand_id
1 'polypeptide(L)' 'MKQVEETYISLLTDFGFKRIFGTAMNKNLLICFLNSFFYGRQVVKDVSYLNPEHVGGK' A
#
# COMPACT_ATOMS: atom_id res chain seq x y z
N MET A 1 11.05 18.74 20.45
CA MET A 1 11.49 17.39 20.06
C MET A 1 11.83 17.45 18.58
N LYS A 2 13.09 17.21 18.17
CA LYS A 2 13.43 17.13 16.75
C LYS A 2 12.82 15.84 16.21
N GLN A 3 11.89 15.93 15.26
CA GLN A 3 11.51 14.76 14.46
C GLN A 3 12.78 14.29 13.75
N VAL A 4 13.27 13.11 14.13
CA VAL A 4 14.25 12.40 13.31
C VAL A 4 13.48 11.95 12.08
N GLU A 5 13.75 12.56 10.92
CA GLU A 5 13.30 11.99 9.66
C GLU A 5 14.06 10.68 9.47
N GLU A 6 13.34 9.55 9.61
CA GLU A 6 13.88 8.26 9.23
C GLU A 6 14.28 8.33 7.76
N THR A 7 15.58 8.19 7.48
CA THR A 7 16.16 8.29 6.14
C THR A 7 15.65 7.21 5.20
N TYR A 8 15.15 6.09 5.76
CA TYR A 8 14.66 4.94 5.02
C TYR A 8 13.34 4.46 5.60
N ILE A 9 12.46 4.00 4.72
CA ILE A 9 11.19 3.36 5.09
C ILE A 9 11.19 1.91 4.64
N SER A 10 10.89 1.00 5.57
CA SER A 10 10.77 -0.42 5.25
C SER A 10 9.36 -0.73 4.75
N LEU A 11 9.25 -1.14 3.49
CA LEU A 11 8.00 -1.64 2.90
C LEU A 11 7.52 -2.96 3.53
N LEU A 12 8.37 -3.62 4.33
CA LEU A 12 8.01 -4.87 5.04
C LEU A 12 7.19 -4.60 6.31
N THR A 13 7.08 -3.36 6.75
CA THR A 13 6.25 -2.97 7.88
C THR A 13 4.89 -2.47 7.40
N ASP A 14 3.84 -2.71 8.18
CA ASP A 14 2.50 -2.19 7.89
C ASP A 14 2.51 -0.65 7.75
N PHE A 15 3.24 0.03 8.64
CA PHE A 15 3.43 1.48 8.58
C PHE A 15 4.07 1.91 7.26
N GLY A 16 5.20 1.30 6.88
CA GLY A 16 5.91 1.69 5.66
C GLY A 16 5.14 1.39 4.39
N PHE A 17 4.47 0.23 4.34
CA PHE A 17 3.61 -0.14 3.24
C PHE A 17 2.43 0.85 3.10
N LYS A 18 1.71 1.16 4.19
CA LYS A 18 0.61 2.13 4.18
C LYS A 18 1.07 3.55 3.89
N ARG A 19 2.26 3.96 4.36
CA ARG A 19 2.83 5.28 4.09
C ARG A 19 3.06 5.49 2.60
N ILE A 20 3.51 4.45 1.89
CA ILE A 20 3.80 4.53 0.45
C ILE A 20 2.57 4.22 -0.41
N PHE A 21 1.78 3.21 -0.08
CA PHE A 21 0.69 2.72 -0.93
C PHE A 21 -0.71 2.99 -0.39
N GLY A 22 -0.87 3.48 0.83
CA GLY A 22 -2.15 3.59 1.55
C GLY A 22 -2.99 4.82 1.22
N THR A 23 -2.60 5.62 0.24
CA THR A 23 -3.36 6.82 -0.18
C THR A 23 -3.91 6.63 -1.60
N ALA A 24 -5.08 7.20 -1.88
CA ALA A 24 -5.70 7.12 -3.20
C ALA A 24 -4.82 7.70 -4.33
N MET A 25 -4.00 8.72 -4.01
CA MET A 25 -3.04 9.30 -4.95
C MET A 25 -1.98 8.28 -5.40
N ASN A 26 -1.57 7.37 -4.50
CA ASN A 26 -0.55 6.36 -4.77
C ASN A 26 -1.14 5.02 -5.25
N LYS A 27 -2.44 4.99 -5.56
CA LYS A 27 -3.15 3.79 -6.01
C LYS A 27 -2.54 3.16 -7.27
N ASN A 28 -2.16 3.97 -8.25
CA ASN A 28 -1.51 3.48 -9.47
C ASN A 28 -0.15 2.83 -9.17
N LEU A 29 0.58 3.36 -8.19
CA LEU A 29 1.87 2.79 -7.76
C LEU A 29 1.67 1.40 -7.15
N LEU A 30 0.63 1.23 -6.32
CA LEU A 30 0.26 -0.08 -5.76
C LEU A 30 -0.12 -1.07 -6.86
N ILE A 31 -0.92 -0.64 -7.85
CA ILE A 31 -1.31 -1.49 -8.98
C ILE A 31 -0.08 -1.94 -9.79
N CYS A 32 0.83 -1.02 -10.12
CA CYS A 32 2.08 -1.36 -10.81
C CYS A 32 2.94 -2.35 -10.00
N PHE A 33 3.09 -2.10 -8.70
CA PHE A 33 3.82 -2.99 -7.80
C PHE A 33 3.23 -4.40 -7.79
N LEU A 34 1.91 -4.54 -7.62
CA LEU A 34 1.23 -5.83 -7.65
C LEU A 34 1.38 -6.54 -9.00
N ASN A 35 1.21 -5.83 -10.11
CA ASN A 35 1.34 -6.40 -11.44
C ASN A 35 2.76 -6.90 -11.74
N SER A 36 3.78 -6.37 -11.08
CA SER A 36 5.15 -6.89 -11.19
C SER A 36 5.29 -8.33 -10.68
N PHE A 37 4.43 -8.77 -9.75
CA PHE A 37 4.40 -10.15 -9.25
C PHE A 37 3.51 -11.08 -10.07
N PHE A 38 2.47 -10.54 -10.71
CA PHE A 38 1.43 -11.32 -11.39
C PHE A 38 1.65 -11.47 -12.91
N TYR A 39 2.79 -11.05 -13.44
CA TYR A 39 3.10 -11.12 -14.86
C TYR A 39 2.77 -12.52 -15.45
N GLY A 40 1.96 -12.55 -16.51
CA GLY A 40 1.52 -13.77 -17.19
C GLY A 40 0.40 -14.57 -16.50
N ARG A 41 -0.05 -14.17 -15.29
CA ARG A 41 -1.15 -14.83 -14.56
C ARG A 41 -2.39 -13.97 -14.44
N GLN A 42 -2.22 -12.71 -14.05
CA GLN A 42 -3.34 -11.80 -13.85
C GLN A 42 -2.90 -10.36 -14.05
N VAL A 43 -3.84 -9.51 -14.46
CA VAL A 43 -3.66 -8.05 -14.51
C VAL A 43 -4.61 -7.41 -13.52
N VAL A 44 -4.06 -6.82 -12.47
CA VAL A 44 -4.78 -5.96 -11.51
C VAL A 44 -5.11 -4.66 -12.24
N LYS A 45 -6.40 -4.40 -12.43
CA LYS A 45 -6.90 -3.17 -13.08
C LYS A 45 -7.24 -2.07 -12.09
N ASP A 46 -7.68 -2.45 -10.90
CA ASP A 46 -8.11 -1.52 -9.87
C ASP A 46 -7.94 -2.12 -8.47
N VAL A 47 -7.86 -1.25 -7.45
CA VAL A 47 -7.81 -1.63 -6.02
C VAL A 47 -8.64 -0.67 -5.18
N SER A 48 -9.28 -1.16 -4.12
CA SER A 48 -10.05 -0.35 -3.18
C SER A 48 -9.46 -0.46 -1.77
N TYR A 49 -9.32 0.68 -1.09
CA TYR A 49 -8.91 0.70 0.31
C TYR A 49 -10.12 0.44 1.19
N LEU A 50 -10.01 -0.57 2.06
CA LEU A 50 -11.03 -0.87 3.06
C LEU A 50 -10.75 -0.05 4.31
N ASN A 51 -11.79 0.60 4.84
CA ASN A 51 -11.71 1.28 6.13
C ASN A 51 -11.64 0.23 7.24
N PRO A 52 -10.63 0.25 8.14
CA PRO A 52 -10.49 -0.73 9.22
C PRO A 52 -11.73 -0.81 10.12
N GLU A 53 -12.41 0.31 10.34
CA GLU A 53 -13.69 0.44 11.05
C GLU A 53 -14.80 -0.47 10.46
N HIS A 54 -14.72 -0.80 9.17
CA HIS A 54 -15.72 -1.61 8.45
C HIS A 54 -15.31 -3.08 8.30
N VAL A 55 -14.12 -3.49 8.75
CA VAL A 55 -13.62 -4.88 8.56
C VAL A 55 -13.80 -5.75 9.81
N GLY A 56 -14.22 -5.16 10.94
CA GLY A 56 -14.35 -5.84 12.25
C GLY A 56 -15.77 -6.22 12.68
N GLY A 57 -16.73 -6.31 11.76
CA GLY A 57 -18.12 -6.69 12.05
C GLY A 57 -18.43 -8.16 11.76
N LYS A 58 -17.79 -9.09 12.48
CA LYS A 58 -18.28 -10.47 12.68
C LYS A 58 -17.84 -11.00 14.02
#